data_AF-A0A5P0ZEG8-F1
#
_entry.id   AF-A0A5P0ZEG8-F1
#
_cell.length_a   1.000
_cell.length_b   1.000
_cell.length_c   1.000
_cell.angle_alpha   90.00
_cell.angle_beta   90.00
_cell.angle_gamma   90.00
#
_symmetry.space_group_name_H-M   'P 1'
#
loop_
_entity.id
_entity.type
_entity.pdbx_description
1 polymer ?
#
loop_
_entity_poly.entity_id
_entity_poly.type
_entity_poly.pdbx_seq_one_letter_code
_entity_poly.pdbx_strand_id
1 'polypeptide(L)'
;MNDKGKLPEWNKKQIEEQKKINKKLTFRAGLALIITIAVIIVAIIVGFASCDRNSTPQKPANNASVSAIEKYEKIKFSDNNASSINKIYKSKKTGKLIVKVDNVDASYDTSASNSFGQLTDELQSVGSYDAAKKGVIFYGDGAYTDETGKEVDELSFAIFFTQADVNSLNSNYSDYVGSGNYDSLFKSSDAYYLYEPFAQPNKLLNKMSLNKDKATITDSLKINIK
;
A
#
# COMPACT_ATOMS: atom_id res chain seq x y z
N MET A 1 -22.80 84.10 33.00
CA MET A 1 -22.06 83.67 31.79
C MET A 1 -22.38 82.20 31.54
N ASN A 2 -22.52 81.86 30.26
CA ASN A 2 -22.70 80.54 29.66
C ASN A 2 -24.10 79.90 29.70
N ASP A 3 -24.83 80.35 28.68
CA ASP A 3 -25.87 79.68 27.93
C ASP A 3 -25.48 78.24 27.48
N LYS A 4 -26.47 77.35 27.48
CA LYS A 4 -26.66 76.10 26.70
C LYS A 4 -25.80 74.87 27.00
N GLY A 5 -26.42 73.95 27.75
CA GLY A 5 -26.18 72.51 27.66
C GLY A 5 -27.47 71.73 27.86
N LYS A 6 -28.49 71.93 26.98
CA LYS A 6 -29.61 70.97 26.93
C LYS A 6 -29.03 69.63 26.47
N LEU A 7 -28.96 68.67 27.40
CA LEU A 7 -28.71 67.27 27.04
C LEU A 7 -29.72 66.86 25.97
N PRO A 8 -29.32 66.18 24.88
CA PRO A 8 -30.27 65.73 23.88
C PRO A 8 -31.27 64.79 24.54
N GLU A 9 -32.56 65.07 24.40
CA GLU A 9 -33.61 64.16 24.85
C GLU A 9 -33.42 62.83 24.11
N TRP A 10 -33.07 61.78 24.85
CA TRP A 10 -32.98 60.44 24.30
C TRP A 10 -34.37 60.02 23.84
N ASN A 11 -34.57 60.06 22.52
CA ASN A 11 -35.84 59.71 21.91
C ASN A 11 -36.10 58.23 22.21
N LYS A 12 -37.16 57.91 22.97
CA LYS A 12 -37.50 56.52 23.39
C LYS A 12 -37.48 55.52 22.22
N LYS A 13 -37.76 56.01 21.01
CA LYS A 13 -37.69 55.27 19.76
C LYS A 13 -36.28 54.73 19.43
N GLN A 14 -35.22 55.50 19.72
CA GLN A 14 -33.82 55.08 19.50
C GLN A 14 -33.37 53.98 20.46
N ILE A 15 -33.87 53.99 21.71
CA ILE A 15 -33.60 52.93 22.70
C ILE A 15 -34.27 51.61 22.28
N GLU A 16 -35.51 51.67 21.77
CA GLU A 16 -36.21 50.49 21.27
C GLU A 16 -35.58 49.92 19.99
N GLU A 17 -35.08 50.78 19.09
CA GLU A 17 -34.37 50.37 17.89
C GLU A 17 -33.04 49.68 18.23
N GLN A 18 -32.26 50.20 19.19
CA GLN A 18 -31.05 49.51 19.67
C GLN A 18 -31.36 48.16 20.32
N LYS A 19 -32.45 48.05 21.11
CA LYS A 19 -32.88 46.76 21.68
C LYS A 19 -33.24 45.74 20.59
N LYS A 20 -33.89 46.17 19.50
CA LYS A 20 -34.21 45.31 18.34
C LYS A 20 -32.96 44.87 17.59
N ILE A 21 -31.98 45.75 17.42
CA ILE A 21 -30.69 45.43 16.80
C ILE A 21 -29.92 44.42 17.66
N ASN A 22 -29.78 44.67 18.96
CA ASN A 22 -29.09 43.77 19.87
C ASN A 22 -29.75 42.39 19.92
N LYS A 23 -31.09 42.31 19.96
CA LYS A 23 -31.81 41.03 19.95
C LYS A 23 -31.57 40.23 18.65
N LYS A 24 -31.50 40.90 17.49
CA LYS A 24 -31.15 40.25 16.21
C LYS A 24 -29.70 39.79 16.18
N LEU A 25 -28.78 40.56 16.77
CA LEU A 25 -27.36 40.24 16.82
C LEU A 25 -27.08 39.05 17.76
N THR A 26 -27.74 39.01 18.92
CA THR A 26 -27.68 37.87 19.85
C THR A 26 -28.27 36.60 19.23
N PHE A 27 -29.37 36.69 18.48
CA PHE A 27 -29.94 35.54 17.78
C PHE A 27 -29.00 35.01 16.68
N ARG A 28 -28.38 35.89 15.90
CA ARG A 28 -27.39 35.51 14.87
C ARG A 28 -26.12 34.90 15.46
N ALA A 29 -25.62 35.46 16.56
CA ALA A 29 -24.47 34.90 17.29
C ALA A 29 -24.78 33.53 17.89
N GLY A 30 -25.98 33.36 18.47
CA GLY A 30 -26.46 32.06 18.97
C GLY A 30 -26.56 31.01 17.86
N LEU A 31 -27.12 31.36 16.70
CA LEU A 31 -27.21 30.46 15.54
C LEU A 31 -25.83 30.07 15.02
N ALA A 32 -24.89 31.02 14.91
CA ALA A 32 -23.53 30.76 14.48
C ALA A 32 -22.77 29.82 15.44
N LEU A 33 -23.05 29.92 16.74
CA LEU A 33 -22.45 29.06 17.76
C LEU A 33 -22.97 27.62 17.66
N ILE A 34 -24.27 27.44 17.40
CA ILE A 34 -24.87 26.11 17.15
C ILE A 34 -24.28 25.47 15.89
N ILE A 35 -24.16 26.24 14.80
CA ILE A 35 -23.55 25.75 13.54
C ILE A 35 -22.10 25.36 13.77
N THR A 36 -21.32 26.19 14.48
CA THR A 36 -19.92 25.88 14.82
C THR A 36 -19.80 24.60 15.63
N ILE A 37 -20.66 24.39 16.64
CA ILE A 37 -20.69 23.14 17.42
C ILE A 37 -21.04 21.94 16.51
N ALA A 38 -22.03 22.08 15.63
CA ALA A 38 -22.39 21.00 14.70
C ALA A 38 -21.23 20.65 13.75
N VAL A 39 -20.50 21.65 13.24
CA VAL A 39 -19.30 21.46 12.42
C VAL A 39 -18.19 20.78 13.22
N ILE A 40 -17.96 21.18 14.47
CA ILE A 40 -16.98 20.52 15.36
C ILE A 40 -17.38 19.07 15.60
N ILE A 41 -18.65 18.77 15.87
CA ILE A 41 -19.13 17.40 16.07
C ILE A 41 -18.95 16.57 14.80
N VAL A 42 -19.29 17.10 13.62
CA VAL A 42 -19.05 16.42 12.35
C VAL A 42 -17.56 16.22 12.11
N ALA A 43 -16.71 17.21 12.40
CA ALA A 43 -15.26 17.08 12.28
C ALA A 43 -14.69 16.06 13.28
N ILE A 44 -15.27 15.94 14.48
CA ILE A 44 -14.92 14.93 15.47
C ILE A 44 -15.40 13.54 15.01
N ILE A 45 -16.59 13.40 14.43
CA ILE A 45 -17.10 12.11 13.91
C ILE A 45 -16.32 11.66 12.68
N VAL A 46 -16.06 12.56 11.73
CA VAL A 46 -15.16 12.32 10.59
C VAL A 46 -13.74 12.05 11.10
N GLY A 47 -13.34 12.75 12.16
CA GLY A 47 -12.13 12.51 12.93
C GLY A 47 -12.09 11.07 13.44
N PHE A 48 -13.05 10.59 14.23
CA PHE A 48 -13.09 9.22 14.74
C PHE A 48 -13.25 8.15 13.65
N ALA A 49 -13.92 8.45 12.53
CA ALA A 49 -13.96 7.56 11.37
C ALA A 49 -12.65 7.53 10.56
N SER A 50 -11.80 8.55 10.70
CA SER A 50 -10.47 8.64 10.07
C SER A 50 -9.29 8.45 11.05
N CYS A 51 -9.56 8.46 12.35
CA CYS A 51 -8.63 8.28 13.46
C CYS A 51 -8.60 6.81 13.86
N ASP A 52 -8.14 5.99 12.92
CA ASP A 52 -7.45 4.74 13.23
C ASP A 52 -6.28 4.54 12.24
N ARG A 53 -5.61 5.65 11.89
CA ARG A 53 -4.43 5.67 11.01
C ARG A 53 -3.09 5.73 11.75
N ASN A 54 -3.10 5.84 13.08
CA ASN A 54 -1.88 5.93 13.90
C ASN A 54 -1.61 4.68 14.76
N SER A 55 -2.47 3.68 14.72
CA SER A 55 -2.15 2.36 15.26
C SER A 55 -1.38 1.61 14.18
N THR A 56 -0.10 1.35 14.41
CA THR A 56 0.67 0.39 13.59
C THR A 56 -0.20 -0.86 13.47
N PRO A 57 -0.52 -1.34 12.25
CA PRO A 57 -1.46 -2.44 12.11
C PRO A 57 -0.95 -3.61 12.94
N GLN A 58 -1.79 -4.15 13.81
CA GLN A 58 -1.38 -5.25 14.67
C GLN A 58 -1.11 -6.47 13.79
N LYS A 59 0.10 -7.05 13.89
CA LYS A 59 0.46 -8.26 13.16
C LYS A 59 -0.57 -9.36 13.50
N PRO A 60 -1.25 -9.95 12.50
CA PRO A 60 -2.19 -11.02 12.76
C PRO A 60 -1.45 -12.28 13.27
N ALA A 61 -2.18 -13.17 13.95
CA ALA A 61 -1.62 -14.45 14.40
C ALA A 61 -1.12 -15.30 13.22
N ASN A 62 -0.15 -16.19 13.46
CA ASN A 62 0.46 -17.02 12.42
C ASN A 62 -0.59 -17.86 11.64
N ASN A 63 -1.67 -18.27 12.29
CA ASN A 63 -2.76 -19.06 11.71
C ASN A 63 -3.90 -18.20 11.10
N ALA A 64 -3.69 -16.90 10.90
CA ALA A 64 -4.70 -16.00 10.38
C ALA A 64 -5.17 -16.36 8.97
N SER A 65 -6.37 -15.88 8.62
CA SER A 65 -6.91 -16.05 7.28
C SER A 65 -6.09 -15.27 6.24
N VAL A 66 -6.12 -15.73 4.98
CA VAL A 66 -5.41 -15.07 3.88
C VAL A 66 -5.85 -13.61 3.70
N SER A 67 -7.13 -13.31 3.93
CA SER A 67 -7.65 -11.94 3.83
C SER A 67 -7.12 -11.03 4.95
N ALA A 68 -6.95 -11.56 6.18
CA ALA A 68 -6.36 -10.80 7.27
C ALA A 68 -4.87 -10.53 7.01
N ILE A 69 -4.15 -11.52 6.49
CA ILE A 69 -2.75 -11.37 6.05
C ILE A 69 -2.67 -10.31 4.94
N GLU A 70 -3.48 -10.40 3.88
CA GLU A 70 -3.50 -9.40 2.80
C GLU A 70 -3.69 -7.98 3.33
N LYS A 71 -4.69 -7.77 4.21
CA LYS A 71 -4.97 -6.46 4.79
C LYS A 71 -3.77 -5.92 5.57
N TYR A 72 -3.14 -6.75 6.39
CA TYR A 72 -1.99 -6.35 7.19
C TYR A 72 -0.78 -6.03 6.31
N GLU A 73 -0.41 -6.92 5.39
CA GLU A 73 0.80 -6.78 4.57
C GLU A 73 0.69 -5.58 3.61
N LYS A 74 -0.51 -5.31 3.06
CA LYS A 74 -0.75 -4.09 2.25
C LYS A 74 -0.53 -2.79 3.01
N ILE A 75 -0.87 -2.76 4.30
CA ILE A 75 -0.66 -1.57 5.14
C ILE A 75 0.81 -1.51 5.57
N LYS A 76 1.40 -2.65 5.95
CA LYS A 76 2.80 -2.73 6.38
C LYS A 76 3.76 -2.22 5.30
N PHE A 77 3.48 -2.52 4.04
CA PHE A 77 4.32 -2.15 2.89
C PHE A 77 3.68 -1.05 2.02
N SER A 78 2.75 -0.25 2.57
CA SER A 78 2.05 0.79 1.79
C SER A 78 2.97 1.92 1.33
N ASP A 79 4.02 2.20 2.09
CA ASP A 79 4.92 3.34 1.87
C ASP A 79 6.16 2.94 1.02
N ASN A 80 6.17 1.70 0.52
CA ASN A 80 7.20 1.21 -0.36
C ASN A 80 7.01 1.75 -1.79
N ASN A 81 7.96 2.55 -2.25
CA ASN A 81 7.91 3.12 -3.61
C ASN A 81 8.46 2.18 -4.70
N ALA A 82 9.06 1.04 -4.34
CA ALA A 82 9.80 0.18 -5.28
C ALA A 82 9.25 -1.25 -5.40
N SER A 83 8.44 -1.72 -4.45
CA SER A 83 7.64 -2.94 -4.54
C SER A 83 6.45 -2.78 -3.62
N SER A 84 5.26 -3.21 -4.03
CA SER A 84 4.11 -3.22 -3.14
C SER A 84 3.23 -4.43 -3.36
N ILE A 85 2.63 -4.92 -2.28
CA ILE A 85 1.72 -6.08 -2.34
C ILE A 85 0.37 -5.64 -2.91
N ASN A 86 0.05 -6.10 -4.12
CA ASN A 86 -1.25 -5.88 -4.75
C ASN A 86 -2.32 -6.81 -4.21
N LYS A 87 -2.00 -8.10 -4.02
CA LYS A 87 -3.00 -9.12 -3.66
C LYS A 87 -2.36 -10.35 -3.06
N ILE A 88 -3.03 -10.98 -2.09
CA ILE A 88 -2.61 -12.27 -1.55
C ILE A 88 -3.76 -13.25 -1.63
N TYR A 89 -3.53 -14.41 -2.24
CA TYR A 89 -4.55 -15.46 -2.36
C TYR A 89 -3.92 -16.84 -2.34
N LYS A 90 -4.72 -17.88 -2.13
CA LYS A 90 -4.26 -19.26 -2.25
C LYS A 90 -4.60 -19.83 -3.62
N SER A 91 -3.63 -20.46 -4.26
CA SER A 91 -3.90 -21.20 -5.49
C SER A 91 -4.86 -22.36 -5.20
N LYS A 92 -5.96 -22.42 -5.95
CA LYS A 92 -6.95 -23.51 -5.82
C LYS A 92 -6.37 -24.87 -6.22
N LYS A 93 -5.38 -24.90 -7.13
CA LYS A 93 -4.78 -26.14 -7.66
C LYS A 93 -3.70 -26.68 -6.74
N THR A 94 -2.73 -25.84 -6.36
CA THR A 94 -1.55 -26.29 -5.61
C THR A 94 -1.68 -26.03 -4.10
N GLY A 95 -2.57 -25.12 -3.69
CA GLY A 95 -2.69 -24.68 -2.30
C GLY A 95 -1.54 -23.80 -1.82
N LYS A 96 -0.62 -23.42 -2.71
CA LYS A 96 0.47 -22.47 -2.44
C LYS A 96 -0.09 -21.07 -2.22
N LEU A 97 0.56 -20.29 -1.37
CA LEU A 97 0.20 -18.89 -1.17
C LEU A 97 0.78 -18.10 -2.34
N ILE A 98 -0.05 -17.24 -2.93
CA ILE A 98 0.32 -16.42 -4.09
C ILE A 98 0.25 -14.97 -3.65
N VAL A 99 1.32 -14.22 -3.93
CA VAL A 99 1.44 -12.80 -3.68
C VAL A 99 1.67 -12.12 -5.03
N LYS A 100 0.71 -11.31 -5.48
CA LYS A 100 0.92 -10.39 -6.59
C LYS A 100 1.59 -9.13 -6.04
N VAL A 101 2.68 -8.72 -6.65
CA VAL A 101 3.39 -7.48 -6.35
C VAL A 101 3.38 -6.54 -7.55
N ASP A 102 3.36 -5.24 -7.28
CA ASP A 102 3.45 -4.18 -8.28
C ASP A 102 4.76 -3.39 -8.11
N ASN A 103 5.11 -2.59 -9.12
CA ASN A 103 6.24 -1.65 -9.13
C ASN A 103 7.65 -2.25 -9.05
N VAL A 104 7.80 -3.57 -9.20
CA VAL A 104 9.12 -4.21 -9.20
C VAL A 104 9.88 -3.82 -10.46
N ASP A 105 10.97 -3.09 -10.29
CA ASP A 105 11.87 -2.67 -11.38
C ASP A 105 13.14 -3.52 -11.38
N ALA A 106 13.56 -3.98 -12.56
CA ALA A 106 14.80 -4.71 -12.77
C ALA A 106 15.96 -3.84 -13.27
N SER A 107 15.73 -2.55 -13.56
CA SER A 107 16.72 -1.64 -14.16
C SER A 107 17.98 -1.44 -13.30
N TYR A 108 19.13 -1.31 -13.96
CA TYR A 108 20.45 -1.29 -13.31
C TYR A 108 20.79 0.05 -12.63
N ASP A 109 20.10 1.15 -12.96
CA ASP A 109 20.67 2.50 -12.78
C ASP A 109 20.17 3.32 -11.57
N THR A 110 19.25 2.86 -10.70
CA THR A 110 19.06 3.44 -9.32
C THR A 110 17.90 2.85 -8.50
N SER A 111 16.93 2.14 -9.09
CA SER A 111 15.66 1.73 -8.44
C SER A 111 15.55 0.25 -8.08
N ALA A 112 16.17 -0.66 -8.84
CA ALA A 112 15.97 -2.09 -8.65
C ALA A 112 16.48 -2.65 -7.31
N SER A 113 17.50 -2.02 -6.70
CA SER A 113 18.03 -2.41 -5.38
C SER A 113 16.97 -2.26 -4.30
N ASN A 114 16.10 -1.26 -4.45
CA ASN A 114 15.00 -1.05 -3.53
C ASN A 114 13.86 -2.03 -3.80
N SER A 115 13.55 -2.34 -5.07
CA SER A 115 12.47 -3.27 -5.44
C SER A 115 12.71 -4.68 -4.92
N PHE A 116 13.87 -5.28 -5.20
CA PHE A 116 14.15 -6.66 -4.77
C PHE A 116 14.44 -6.78 -3.27
N GLY A 117 14.91 -5.70 -2.63
CA GLY A 117 15.14 -5.67 -1.19
C GLY A 117 13.79 -5.71 -0.46
N GLN A 118 12.88 -4.83 -0.87
CA GLN A 118 11.50 -4.81 -0.39
C GLN A 118 10.77 -6.12 -0.69
N LEU A 119 10.96 -6.70 -1.88
CA LEU A 119 10.40 -8.02 -2.23
C LEU A 119 10.84 -9.12 -1.25
N THR A 120 12.09 -9.07 -0.79
CA THR A 120 12.61 -10.03 0.19
C THR A 120 11.99 -9.83 1.57
N ASP A 121 11.84 -8.58 2.01
CA ASP A 121 11.17 -8.23 3.27
C ASP A 121 9.70 -8.68 3.25
N GLU A 122 9.02 -8.47 2.13
CA GLU A 122 7.66 -8.94 1.86
C GLU A 122 7.58 -10.46 1.92
N LEU A 123 8.53 -11.16 1.28
CA LEU A 123 8.59 -12.62 1.27
C LEU A 123 8.79 -13.20 2.67
N GLN A 124 9.72 -12.67 3.46
CA GLN A 124 9.93 -13.09 4.85
C GLN A 124 8.69 -12.82 5.71
N SER A 125 8.05 -11.66 5.52
CA SER A 125 6.83 -11.29 6.25
C SER A 125 5.70 -12.28 5.97
N VAL A 126 5.39 -12.50 4.68
CA VAL A 126 4.32 -13.40 4.23
C VAL A 126 4.63 -14.88 4.52
N GLY A 127 5.90 -15.28 4.42
CA GLY A 127 6.34 -16.65 4.70
C GLY A 127 6.19 -17.08 6.16
N SER A 128 6.07 -16.11 7.07
CA SER A 128 5.93 -16.38 8.52
C SER A 128 4.56 -16.94 8.94
N TYR A 129 3.55 -16.93 8.06
CA TYR A 129 2.22 -17.44 8.35
C TYR A 129 2.04 -18.91 7.98
N ASP A 130 1.19 -19.64 8.69
CA ASP A 130 0.81 -21.03 8.40
C ASP A 130 0.16 -21.17 7.01
N ALA A 131 -0.39 -20.07 6.49
CA ALA A 131 -0.92 -20.00 5.14
C ALA A 131 0.14 -20.28 4.06
N ALA A 132 1.43 -20.01 4.36
CA ALA A 132 2.58 -20.23 3.50
C ALA A 132 3.20 -21.63 3.65
N LYS A 133 2.57 -22.58 4.38
CA LYS A 133 3.16 -23.91 4.63
C LYS A 133 3.51 -24.74 3.39
N LYS A 134 2.86 -24.46 2.26
CA LYS A 134 3.14 -25.11 0.97
C LYS A 134 4.13 -24.31 0.10
N GLY A 135 4.71 -23.27 0.67
CA GLY A 135 5.52 -22.26 -0.01
C GLY A 135 4.72 -21.07 -0.52
N VAL A 136 5.46 -20.07 -1.00
CA VAL A 136 4.94 -18.78 -1.47
C VAL A 136 5.43 -18.53 -2.89
N ILE A 137 4.54 -18.05 -3.74
CA ILE A 137 4.87 -17.56 -5.08
C ILE A 137 4.66 -16.05 -5.10
N PHE A 138 5.73 -15.31 -5.32
CA PHE A 138 5.66 -13.89 -5.66
C PHE A 138 5.66 -13.74 -7.17
N TYR A 139 4.81 -12.88 -7.70
CA TYR A 139 4.81 -12.58 -9.11
C TYR A 139 4.40 -11.13 -9.38
N GLY A 140 4.97 -10.55 -10.43
CA GLY A 140 4.61 -9.23 -10.93
C GLY A 140 4.20 -9.31 -12.39
N ASP A 141 3.25 -8.46 -12.77
CA ASP A 141 2.86 -8.27 -14.16
C ASP A 141 3.55 -7.01 -14.70
N GLY A 142 3.91 -7.01 -15.98
CA GLY A 142 4.39 -5.82 -16.68
C GLY A 142 3.38 -5.42 -17.73
N ALA A 143 3.05 -4.13 -17.76
CA ALA A 143 2.34 -3.54 -18.88
C ALA A 143 3.26 -3.52 -20.10
N TYR A 144 2.92 -4.29 -21.13
CA TYR A 144 3.54 -4.15 -22.45
C TYR A 144 2.45 -3.92 -23.48
N THR A 145 2.72 -3.06 -24.46
CA THR A 145 1.83 -2.91 -25.60
C THR A 145 2.14 -4.00 -26.61
N ASP A 146 1.13 -4.77 -27.00
CA ASP A 146 1.25 -5.72 -28.10
C ASP A 146 1.48 -4.99 -29.44
N GLU A 147 1.70 -5.75 -30.50
CA GLU A 147 1.87 -5.24 -31.87
C GLU A 147 0.69 -4.41 -32.40
N THR A 148 -0.44 -4.39 -31.69
CA THR A 148 -1.62 -3.58 -31.98
C THR A 148 -1.72 -2.32 -31.11
N GLY A 149 -0.75 -2.08 -30.23
CA GLY A 149 -0.74 -0.95 -29.31
C GLY A 149 -1.64 -1.14 -28.09
N LYS A 150 -2.12 -2.36 -27.82
CA LYS A 150 -2.96 -2.67 -26.67
C LYS A 150 -2.09 -3.10 -25.49
N GLU A 151 -2.28 -2.46 -24.35
CA GLU A 151 -1.67 -2.88 -23.10
C GLU A 151 -2.17 -4.27 -22.73
N VAL A 152 -1.23 -5.21 -22.60
CA VAL A 152 -1.47 -6.55 -22.09
C VAL A 152 -0.61 -6.68 -20.83
N ASP A 153 -1.24 -7.14 -19.75
CA ASP A 153 -0.52 -7.57 -18.56
C ASP A 153 0.07 -8.95 -18.85
N GLU A 154 1.37 -9.03 -19.13
CA GLU A 154 2.09 -10.31 -19.09
C GLU A 154 2.83 -10.44 -17.78
N LEU A 155 2.92 -11.68 -17.31
CA LEU A 155 3.77 -12.05 -16.20
C LEU A 155 5.20 -11.58 -16.51
N SER A 156 5.71 -10.62 -15.75
CA SER A 156 7.09 -10.12 -15.89
C SER A 156 8.07 -11.06 -15.20
N PHE A 157 7.70 -11.55 -14.02
CA PHE A 157 8.47 -12.55 -13.31
C PHE A 157 7.57 -13.31 -12.35
N ALA A 158 8.02 -14.49 -11.95
CA ALA A 158 7.48 -15.20 -10.81
C ALA A 158 8.61 -15.96 -10.10
N ILE A 159 8.59 -15.99 -8.78
CA ILE A 159 9.54 -16.71 -7.95
C ILE A 159 8.79 -17.53 -6.91
N PHE A 160 9.23 -18.76 -6.70
CA PHE A 160 8.67 -19.69 -5.72
C PHE A 160 9.72 -20.07 -4.69
N PHE A 161 9.31 -20.02 -3.43
CA PHE A 161 10.09 -20.53 -2.31
C PHE A 161 9.26 -21.48 -1.47
N THR A 162 9.83 -22.61 -1.04
CA THR A 162 9.24 -23.39 0.05
C THR A 162 9.31 -22.61 1.36
N GLN A 163 8.49 -23.02 2.33
CA GLN A 163 8.53 -22.37 3.64
C GLN A 163 9.90 -22.55 4.34
N ALA A 164 10.57 -23.68 4.10
CA ALA A 164 11.90 -23.92 4.64
C ALA A 164 12.91 -22.93 4.04
N ASP A 165 12.84 -22.70 2.73
CA ASP A 165 13.74 -21.76 2.05
C ASP A 165 13.48 -20.32 2.48
N VAL A 166 12.21 -19.91 2.61
CA VAL A 166 11.88 -18.57 3.16
C VAL A 166 12.44 -18.38 4.57
N ASN A 167 12.32 -19.39 5.44
CA ASN A 167 12.88 -19.32 6.80
C ASN A 167 14.42 -19.31 6.80
N SER A 168 15.05 -19.85 5.76
CA SER A 168 16.49 -19.87 5.59
C SER A 168 17.05 -18.60 4.92
N LEU A 169 16.17 -17.74 4.37
CA LEU A 169 16.57 -16.41 3.89
C LEU A 169 17.10 -15.63 5.09
N ASN A 170 18.43 -15.50 5.13
CA ASN A 170 19.14 -14.91 6.25
C ASN A 170 18.68 -13.46 6.48
N SER A 171 18.74 -12.96 7.72
CA SER A 171 18.37 -11.56 8.03
C SER A 171 19.23 -10.53 7.30
N ASN A 172 20.38 -10.94 6.76
CA ASN A 172 21.29 -10.12 5.97
C ASN A 172 20.97 -10.17 4.46
N TYR A 173 19.88 -10.82 4.03
CA TYR A 173 19.50 -10.84 2.61
C TYR A 173 19.23 -9.43 2.05
N SER A 174 18.88 -8.47 2.92
CA SER A 174 18.87 -7.04 2.60
C SER A 174 20.26 -6.51 2.18
N ASP A 175 21.34 -6.97 2.81
CA ASP A 175 22.73 -6.64 2.42
C ASP A 175 23.11 -7.26 1.06
N TYR A 176 22.55 -8.43 0.71
CA TYR A 176 22.75 -9.04 -0.62
C TYR A 176 22.11 -8.19 -1.72
N VAL A 177 20.98 -7.56 -1.45
CA VAL A 177 20.28 -6.73 -2.43
C VAL A 177 20.84 -5.30 -2.48
N GLY A 178 21.38 -4.77 -1.38
CA GLY A 178 22.13 -3.50 -1.37
C GLY A 178 23.35 -3.49 -2.31
N SER A 179 23.87 -4.67 -2.68
CA SER A 179 24.99 -4.84 -3.61
C SER A 179 24.58 -5.01 -5.10
N GLY A 180 23.28 -5.05 -5.41
CA GLY A 180 22.78 -5.23 -6.78
C GLY A 180 22.80 -6.67 -7.30
N ASN A 181 22.92 -7.66 -6.42
CA ASN A 181 23.10 -9.07 -6.77
C ASN A 181 21.77 -9.86 -6.88
N TYR A 182 20.87 -9.37 -7.73
CA TYR A 182 19.48 -9.85 -7.86
C TYR A 182 19.35 -11.29 -8.36
N ASP A 183 20.30 -11.74 -9.18
CA ASP A 183 20.35 -13.10 -9.69
C ASP A 183 20.42 -14.14 -8.57
N SER A 184 20.96 -13.77 -7.40
CA SER A 184 21.04 -14.63 -6.23
C SER A 184 19.66 -14.98 -5.67
N LEU A 185 18.69 -14.05 -5.71
CA LEU A 185 17.30 -14.31 -5.31
C LEU A 185 16.64 -15.35 -6.22
N PHE A 186 16.83 -15.21 -7.53
CA PHE A 186 16.30 -16.18 -8.50
C PHE A 186 17.05 -17.51 -8.45
N LYS A 187 18.37 -17.51 -8.24
CA LYS A 187 19.18 -18.74 -8.09
C LYS A 187 18.81 -19.53 -6.83
N SER A 188 18.52 -18.84 -5.73
CA SER A 188 18.13 -19.45 -4.45
C SER A 188 16.69 -19.95 -4.44
N SER A 189 15.80 -19.39 -5.27
CA SER A 189 14.42 -19.84 -5.40
C SER A 189 14.30 -21.28 -5.88
N ASP A 190 13.28 -22.01 -5.43
CA ASP A 190 13.01 -23.39 -5.85
C ASP A 190 12.58 -23.46 -7.31
N ALA A 191 11.76 -22.50 -7.72
CA ALA A 191 11.32 -22.34 -9.09
C ALA A 191 11.18 -20.85 -9.42
N TYR A 192 11.45 -20.50 -10.67
CA TYR A 192 11.20 -19.15 -11.15
C TYR A 192 10.86 -19.12 -12.63
N TYR A 193 10.22 -18.02 -13.01
CA TYR A 193 10.04 -17.58 -14.38
C TYR A 193 10.47 -16.11 -14.46
N LEU A 194 11.13 -15.77 -15.56
CA LEU A 194 11.63 -14.44 -15.84
C LEU A 194 11.30 -14.11 -17.30
N TYR A 195 10.54 -13.06 -17.52
CA TYR A 195 10.25 -12.58 -18.86
C TYR A 195 11.47 -11.85 -19.42
N GLU A 196 11.81 -12.13 -20.68
CA GLU A 196 13.04 -11.61 -21.28
C GLU A 196 13.10 -10.07 -21.28
N PRO A 197 12.08 -9.32 -21.75
CA PRO A 197 12.08 -7.85 -21.66
C PRO A 197 12.23 -7.29 -20.25
N PHE A 198 11.74 -8.01 -19.23
CA PHE A 198 11.93 -7.62 -17.83
C PHE A 198 13.38 -7.84 -17.38
N ALA A 199 14.05 -8.89 -17.87
CA ALA A 199 15.44 -9.20 -17.55
C ALA A 199 16.46 -8.31 -18.28
N GLN A 200 16.16 -7.91 -19.52
CA GLN A 200 17.10 -7.22 -20.43
C GLN A 200 17.79 -5.98 -19.82
N PRO A 201 17.09 -5.08 -19.09
CA PRO A 201 17.70 -3.91 -18.46
C PRO A 201 18.75 -4.24 -17.39
N ASN A 202 18.81 -5.49 -16.92
CA ASN A 202 19.69 -5.94 -15.86
C ASN A 202 20.79 -6.88 -16.38
N LYS A 203 22.05 -6.47 -16.25
CA LYS A 203 23.19 -7.28 -16.75
C LYS A 203 23.35 -8.64 -16.08
N LEU A 204 22.85 -8.82 -14.86
CA LEU A 204 22.94 -10.09 -14.13
C LEU A 204 21.74 -10.99 -14.46
N LEU A 205 20.52 -10.45 -14.41
CA LEU A 205 19.31 -11.23 -14.74
C LEU A 205 19.26 -11.65 -16.21
N ASN A 206 19.72 -10.79 -17.14
CA ASN A 206 19.80 -11.12 -18.58
C ASN A 206 20.72 -12.31 -18.89
N LYS A 207 21.65 -12.66 -17.98
CA LYS A 207 22.53 -13.83 -18.15
C LYS A 207 21.95 -15.12 -17.56
N MET A 208 20.80 -15.04 -16.89
CA MET A 208 20.16 -16.20 -16.30
C MET A 208 19.35 -16.98 -17.33
N SER A 209 19.07 -18.25 -17.02
CA SER A 209 17.96 -18.95 -17.68
C SER A 209 16.67 -18.16 -17.44
N LEU A 210 15.75 -18.15 -18.39
CA LEU A 210 14.43 -17.52 -18.22
C LEU A 210 13.52 -18.30 -17.27
N ASN A 211 13.89 -19.53 -16.91
CA ASN A 211 13.12 -20.31 -15.95
C ASN A 211 13.95 -21.39 -15.24
N LYS A 212 13.43 -21.78 -14.07
CA LYS A 212 13.79 -22.96 -13.29
C LYS A 212 12.48 -23.60 -12.84
N ASP A 213 12.22 -24.85 -13.22
CA ASP A 213 10.96 -25.55 -12.93
C ASP A 213 9.69 -24.74 -13.28
N LYS A 214 9.49 -24.51 -14.59
CA LYS A 214 8.33 -23.76 -15.13
C LYS A 214 6.98 -24.35 -14.65
N ALA A 215 6.90 -25.67 -14.46
CA ALA A 215 5.67 -26.38 -14.11
C ALA A 215 5.10 -25.91 -12.76
N THR A 216 5.96 -25.74 -11.75
CA THR A 216 5.57 -25.26 -10.43
C THR A 216 4.86 -23.90 -10.47
N ILE A 217 5.36 -22.99 -11.32
CA ILE A 217 4.79 -21.65 -11.51
C ILE A 217 3.49 -21.73 -12.31
N THR A 218 3.49 -22.38 -13.48
CA THR A 218 2.32 -22.45 -14.37
C THR A 218 1.12 -23.11 -13.70
N ASP A 219 1.35 -24.20 -12.95
CA ASP A 219 0.29 -24.91 -12.25
C ASP A 219 -0.34 -24.07 -11.13
N SER A 220 0.40 -23.13 -10.58
CA SER A 220 -0.06 -22.34 -9.46
C SER A 220 -0.78 -21.07 -9.88
N LEU A 221 -0.28 -20.37 -10.91
CA LEU A 221 -0.77 -19.05 -11.32
C LEU A 221 -1.96 -19.10 -12.28
N LYS A 222 -2.24 -20.22 -12.96
CA LYS A 222 -3.25 -20.31 -14.04
C LYS A 222 -3.05 -19.27 -15.16
N ILE A 223 -1.84 -18.74 -15.30
CA ILE A 223 -1.45 -17.82 -16.37
C ILE A 223 -0.74 -18.66 -17.43
N ASN A 224 -1.11 -18.49 -18.70
CA ASN A 224 -0.37 -19.07 -19.81
C ASN A 224 0.95 -18.34 -19.95
N ILE A 225 2.02 -18.92 -19.40
CA ILE A 225 3.37 -18.44 -19.60
C ILE A 225 3.82 -18.94 -20.98
N LYS A 226 3.93 -18.02 -21.95
CA LYS A 226 4.40 -18.36 -23.30
C LYS A 226 5.82 -18.94 -23.28
#